data_AF-A0A1H6UXU7-F1
#
_entry.id   AF-A0A1H6UXU7-F1
#
_cell.length_a   1.000
_cell.length_b   1.000
_cell.length_c   1.000
_cell.angle_alpha   90.00
_cell.angle_beta   90.00
_cell.angle_gamma   90.00
#
_symmetry.space_group_name_H-M   'P 1'
#
loop_
_entity.id
_entity.type
_entity.pdbx_description
1 polymer ?
#
loop_
_entity_poly.entity_id
_entity_poly.type
_entity_poly.pdbx_seq_one_letter_code
_entity_poly.pdbx_strand_id
1 'polypeptide(L)' 'MIQTRHMIGLIAVTLLLVVALLLAAQHYFTKYEISALTEGCLENDGTVELTIHNTLTNSYEFACTR' A
#
# COMPACT_ATOMS: atom_id res chain seq x y z
N MET A 1 25.20 -10.21 30.09
CA MET A 1 25.41 -9.98 28.64
C MET A 1 24.46 -10.77 27.72
N ILE A 2 23.99 -11.96 28.09
CA ILE A 2 23.10 -12.78 27.23
C ILE A 2 21.67 -12.22 27.16
N GLN A 3 21.12 -11.72 28.28
CA GLN A 3 19.75 -11.19 28.36
C GLN A 3 19.48 -9.96 27.47
N THR A 4 20.45 -9.05 27.34
CA THR A 4 20.33 -7.86 26.47
C THR A 4 20.34 -8.23 24.98
N ARG A 5 21.05 -9.30 24.60
CA ARG A 5 21.09 -9.80 23.21
C ARG A 5 19.74 -10.35 22.75
N HIS A 6 19.03 -11.06 23.62
CA HIS A 6 17.69 -11.57 23.33
C HIS A 6 16.67 -10.42 23.22
N MET A 7 16.77 -9.41 24.09
CA MET A 7 15.89 -8.24 24.05
C MET A 7 16.05 -7.43 22.76
N ILE A 8 17.29 -7.22 22.30
CA ILE A 8 17.55 -6.57 21.00
C ILE A 8 17.00 -7.40 19.84
N GLY A 9 17.17 -8.73 19.88
CA GLY A 9 16.62 -9.64 18.88
C GLY A 9 15.09 -9.55 18.79
N LEU A 10 14.40 -9.53 19.93
CA LEU A 10 12.95 -9.37 19.98
C LEU A 10 12.50 -8.03 19.42
N ILE A 11 13.17 -6.93 19.77
CA ILE A 11 12.85 -5.59 19.25
C ILE A 11 13.05 -5.54 17.72
N ALA A 12 14.12 -6.15 17.21
CA ALA A 12 14.36 -6.20 15.77
C ALA A 12 13.25 -7.00 15.05
N VAL A 13 12.85 -8.15 15.59
CA VAL A 13 11.79 -8.99 15.00
C VAL A 13 10.43 -8.29 15.05
N THR A 14 10.07 -7.67 16.17
CA THR A 14 8.81 -6.94 16.28
C THR A 14 8.77 -5.74 15.34
N LEU A 15 9.87 -5.00 15.21
CA LEU A 15 9.97 -3.90 14.26
C LEU A 15 9.79 -4.38 12.82
N LEU A 16 10.41 -5.50 12.46
CA LEU A 16 10.30 -6.09 11.12
C LEU A 16 8.86 -6.55 10.82
N LEU A 17 8.19 -7.13 11.82
CA LEU A 17 6.78 -7.51 11.71
C LEU A 17 5.89 -6.28 11.48
N VAL A 18 6.10 -5.20 12.23
CA VAL A 18 5.32 -3.96 12.10
C VAL A 18 5.50 -3.36 10.70
N VAL A 19 6.74 -3.29 10.19
CA VAL A 19 7.01 -2.79 8.83
C VAL A 19 6.30 -3.65 7.78
N ALA A 20 6.35 -4.97 7.91
CA ALA A 20 5.66 -5.87 6.98
C ALA A 20 4.13 -5.65 6.98
N LEU A 21 3.53 -5.48 8.16
CA LEU A 21 2.09 -5.20 8.29
C LEU A 21 1.71 -3.84 7.68
N LEU A 22 2.52 -2.81 7.89
CA LEU A 22 2.27 -1.49 7.31
C LEU A 22 2.34 -1.50 5.78
N LEU A 23 3.33 -2.20 5.21
CA LEU A 23 3.45 -2.35 3.75
C LEU A 23 2.29 -3.15 3.17
N ALA A 24 1.86 -4.22 3.84
CA ALA A 24 0.71 -5.01 3.42
C ALA A 24 -0.59 -4.20 3.48
N ALA A 25 -0.80 -3.42 4.55
CA ALA A 25 -1.95 -2.54 4.69
C ALA A 25 -1.97 -1.47 3.60
N GLN A 26 -0.84 -0.79 3.35
CA GLN A 26 -0.73 0.20 2.28
C GLN A 26 -1.10 -0.41 0.92
N HIS A 27 -0.57 -1.58 0.60
CA HIS A 27 -0.88 -2.26 -0.66
C HIS A 27 -2.38 -2.62 -0.79
N TYR A 28 -2.99 -3.09 0.30
CA TYR A 28 -4.41 -3.41 0.34
C TYR A 28 -5.29 -2.16 0.15
N PHE A 29 -5.00 -1.08 0.89
CA PHE A 29 -5.74 0.18 0.79
C PHE A 29 -5.59 0.84 -0.57
N THR A 30 -4.39 0.87 -1.15
CA THR A 30 -4.18 1.43 -2.50
C THR A 30 -4.97 0.67 -3.56
N LYS A 31 -5.02 -0.68 -3.50
CA LYS A 31 -5.84 -1.46 -4.44
C LYS A 31 -7.32 -1.16 -4.29
N TYR A 32 -7.80 -1.08 -3.06
CA TYR A 32 -9.20 -0.75 -2.78
C TYR A 32 -9.56 0.66 -3.26
N GLU A 33 -8.69 1.64 -3.01
CA GLU A 33 -8.84 3.02 -3.44
C GLU A 33 -8.92 3.13 -4.97
N ILE A 34 -7.99 2.49 -5.70
CA ILE A 34 -8.01 2.46 -7.17
C ILE A 34 -9.30 1.83 -7.69
N SER A 35 -9.78 0.74 -7.08
CA SER A 35 -11.05 0.10 -7.47
C SER A 35 -12.22 1.06 -7.32
N ALA A 36 -12.34 1.71 -6.16
CA ALA A 36 -13.42 2.65 -5.87
C ALA A 36 -13.40 3.86 -6.82
N LEU A 37 -12.21 4.41 -7.10
CA LEU A 37 -12.04 5.52 -8.06
C LEU A 37 -12.41 5.10 -9.48
N THR A 38 -11.99 3.91 -9.90
CA THR A 38 -12.28 3.33 -11.22
C THR A 38 -13.77 3.09 -11.40
N GLU A 39 -14.43 2.48 -10.41
CA GLU A 39 -15.87 2.23 -10.40
C GLU A 39 -16.65 3.56 -10.49
N GLY A 40 -16.33 4.53 -9.65
CA GLY A 40 -17.00 5.84 -9.67
C GLY A 40 -16.80 6.60 -10.99
N CYS A 41 -15.65 6.47 -11.64
CA CYS A 41 -15.42 7.08 -12.95
C CYS A 41 -16.25 6.41 -14.05
N LEU A 42 -16.27 5.07 -14.08
CA LEU A 42 -17.04 4.28 -15.05
C LEU A 42 -18.55 4.48 -14.89
N GLU A 43 -19.06 4.59 -13.66
CA GLU A 43 -20.47 4.89 -13.38
C GLU A 43 -20.91 6.27 -13.90
N ASN A 44 -19.97 7.18 -14.11
CA ASN A 44 -20.22 8.53 -14.65
C ASN A 44 -19.91 8.65 -16.15
N ASP A 45 -19.86 7.53 -16.87
CA ASP A 45 -19.48 7.43 -18.30
C ASP A 45 -18.09 8.04 -18.59
N GLY A 46 -17.19 8.03 -17.61
CA GLY A 46 -15.81 8.50 -17.75
C GLY A 46 -14.88 7.39 -18.25
N THR A 47 -13.77 7.82 -18.85
CA THR A 47 -12.64 6.94 -19.21
C THR A 47 -11.59 6.99 -18.10
N VAL A 48 -11.17 5.81 -17.65
CA VAL A 48 -10.18 5.64 -16.59
C VAL A 48 -8.78 5.59 -17.17
N GLU A 49 -7.90 6.48 -16.72
CA GLU A 49 -6.47 6.46 -17.02
C GLU A 49 -5.69 6.24 -15.71
N LEU A 50 -5.17 5.03 -15.54
CA LEU A 50 -4.39 4.64 -14.37
C LEU A 50 -2.93 4.38 -14.77
N THR A 51 -2.00 5.17 -14.23
CA THR A 51 -0.56 4.98 -14.43
C THR A 51 0.09 4.53 -13.13
N ILE A 52 0.64 3.31 -13.12
CA ILE A 52 1.37 2.78 -11.96
C ILE A 52 2.85 3.12 -12.13
N HIS A 53 3.32 4.09 -11.35
CA HIS A 53 4.71 4.57 -11.40
C HIS A 53 5.68 3.66 -10.63
N ASN A 54 5.23 3.05 -9.53
CA ASN A 54 6.06 2.15 -8.72
C ASN A 54 5.21 1.12 -7.98
N THR A 55 5.43 -0.16 -8.29
CA THR A 55 4.72 -1.29 -7.68
C THR A 55 5.14 -1.59 -6.24
N LEU A 56 6.34 -1.16 -5.84
CA LEU A 56 6.89 -1.39 -4.49
C LEU A 56 6.34 -0.37 -3.48
N THR A 57 6.28 0.91 -3.87
CA THR A 57 5.70 1.98 -3.03
C THR A 57 4.21 2.20 -3.30
N ASN A 58 3.61 1.40 -4.19
CA ASN A 58 2.24 1.57 -4.67
C ASN A 58 1.93 3.00 -5.12
N SER A 59 2.91 3.72 -5.69
CA SER A 59 2.66 5.05 -6.22
C SER A 59 1.95 4.91 -7.56
N TYR A 60 0.78 5.54 -7.65
CA TYR A 60 -0.04 5.55 -8.85
C TYR A 60 -0.53 6.97 -9.11
N GLU A 61 -0.89 7.21 -10.36
CA GLU A 61 -1.59 8.40 -10.79
C GLU A 61 -2.90 7.94 -11.42
N PHE A 62 -3.98 8.56 -10.98
CA PHE A 62 -5.33 8.26 -11.44
C PHE A 62 -5.94 9.51 -12.06
N ALA A 63 -6.42 9.38 -13.29
CA ALA A 63 -7.20 10.39 -13.96
C ALA A 63 -8.52 9.79 -14.46
N CYS A 64 -9.58 10.60 -14.37
CA CYS A 64 -10.88 10.30 -14.93
C CYS A 64 -11.23 11.43 -15.90
N THR A 65 -11.31 11.10 -17.18
CA THR A 65 -11.68 12.06 -18.24
C THR A 65 -13.05 11.69 -18.80
N ARG A 66 -13.93 12.68 -18.89
CA ARG A 66 -15.25 12.56 -19.53
C ARG A 66 -15.22 13.19 -20.92
#